data_AF-A0A9E1HBU8-F1
#
_entry.id   AF-A0A9E1HBU8-F1
#
_cell.length_a   1.000
_cell.length_b   1.000
_cell.length_c   1.000
_cell.angle_alpha   90.00
_cell.angle_beta   90.00
_cell.angle_gamma   90.00
#
_symmetry.space_group_name_H-M   'P 1'
#
loop_
_entity.id
_entity.type
_entity.pdbx_description
1 polymer ?
#
loop_
_entity_poly.entity_id
_entity_poly.type
_entity_poly.pdbx_seq_one_letter_code
_entity_poly.pdbx_strand_id
1 'polypeptide(L)'
;KAYDENGAETYIFDAGDYYITAAANAHAAINNILAAKSEKPAQKAEFVSVYTPDNTDTDVTTYATDSYSGVTITNQLQDCKADVTYLTRSDWEGTFPTHDGEAGTQISTWGNEINGEDGVSYTYVKTASDDLIAELDSFSSGTDVAPETLADTQIVYGADNGLTLINMRGLDFDDPLWDDLLDELTADEIYNTIGVSGYGIEYIDSVEKPFNIDADTAAGLLYGGTGAMFPNAMTLAQTWNLDLASEYGTMIGNEGLLGGADGWYAPSMNIHRTPYSGRNGEYYSEDAFLSGVVASREVYGAASKGMYTYIKHFAFNDQENHRGDRDGQFSVATWFNEQSAREIYLVPFEMCMKVGDVTLNYVEKQEDGSYANASKSIRASQGVMTSFNRAGATWAGGDYGLITGILRNEWAFDGIVMTDNANTGVFMDGYQMTEAGADVKLTSLPASARYNFDKSDPATYYYARQAMHRVLYTIANSKSMNSAMPGSQIKDGMRISDKIKLAIDIIFGLLIVLEVYRIFRLFRPTKKKLAKLLAKAEKKAQKKQM
;
A
#
# COMPACT_ATOMS: atom_id res chain seq x y z
N LYS A 1 -20.41 6.33 17.26
CA LYS A 1 -20.48 7.48 16.33
C LYS A 1 -20.93 6.98 14.96
N ALA A 2 -21.70 7.78 14.23
CA ALA A 2 -22.07 7.58 12.82
C ALA A 2 -21.70 8.85 12.05
N TYR A 3 -21.43 8.79 10.76
CA TYR A 3 -21.05 9.93 9.96
C TYR A 3 -22.27 10.51 9.25
N ASP A 4 -22.61 11.77 9.54
CA ASP A 4 -23.73 12.46 8.92
C ASP A 4 -23.23 13.34 7.77
N GLU A 5 -23.22 12.78 6.57
CA GLU A 5 -22.71 13.48 5.38
C GLU A 5 -23.60 14.63 4.88
N ASN A 6 -24.90 14.62 5.21
CA ASN A 6 -25.87 15.56 4.62
C ASN A 6 -26.29 16.67 5.60
N GLY A 7 -26.16 16.43 6.91
CA GLY A 7 -26.49 17.38 7.97
C GLY A 7 -25.26 18.01 8.59
N ALA A 8 -24.69 17.32 9.59
CA ALA A 8 -23.58 17.84 10.39
C ALA A 8 -22.21 17.84 9.66
N GLU A 9 -22.10 17.11 8.55
CA GLU A 9 -20.87 16.89 7.78
C GLU A 9 -19.71 16.37 8.63
N THR A 10 -20.02 15.57 9.65
CA THR A 10 -19.05 15.05 10.60
C THR A 10 -19.59 13.82 11.32
N TYR A 11 -18.80 13.24 12.24
CA TYR A 11 -19.29 12.16 13.09
C TYR A 11 -20.22 12.67 14.20
N ILE A 12 -21.42 12.10 14.24
CA ILE A 12 -22.46 12.36 15.22
C ILE A 12 -22.66 11.20 16.20
N PHE A 13 -23.33 11.49 17.30
CA PHE A 13 -23.79 10.50 18.26
C PHE A 13 -25.22 10.83 18.72
N ASP A 14 -26.19 10.05 18.23
CA ASP A 14 -27.60 10.27 18.51
C ASP A 14 -27.97 10.00 19.96
N ALA A 15 -29.00 10.69 20.43
CA ALA A 15 -29.65 10.36 21.70
C ALA A 15 -30.45 9.04 21.56
N GLY A 16 -30.63 8.32 22.66
CA GLY A 16 -31.51 7.16 22.73
C GLY A 16 -30.85 5.89 23.28
N ASP A 17 -31.61 4.79 23.28
CA ASP A 17 -31.17 3.54 23.90
C ASP A 17 -30.31 2.69 22.95
N TYR A 18 -29.07 2.44 23.34
CA TYR A 18 -28.15 1.54 22.66
C TYR A 18 -28.11 0.17 23.36
N TYR A 19 -28.55 -0.87 22.65
CA TYR A 19 -28.59 -2.24 23.16
C TYR A 19 -27.28 -2.96 22.82
N ILE A 20 -26.57 -3.43 23.84
CA ILE A 20 -25.26 -4.07 23.72
C ILE A 20 -25.37 -5.50 24.25
N THR A 21 -24.88 -6.48 23.50
CA THR A 21 -24.89 -7.88 23.90
C THR A 21 -23.63 -8.59 23.40
N ALA A 22 -23.16 -9.56 24.18
CA ALA A 22 -22.21 -10.56 23.70
C ALA A 22 -22.95 -11.87 23.35
N ALA A 23 -22.60 -12.48 22.23
CA ALA A 23 -23.14 -13.78 21.81
C ALA A 23 -22.17 -14.53 20.90
N ALA A 24 -22.41 -15.82 20.66
CA ALA A 24 -21.55 -16.65 19.83
C ALA A 24 -21.61 -16.31 18.32
N ASN A 25 -22.64 -15.60 17.86
CA ASN A 25 -22.78 -15.10 16.49
C ASN A 25 -23.83 -13.98 16.42
N ALA A 26 -23.89 -13.27 15.29
CA ALA A 26 -24.78 -12.14 15.08
C ALA A 26 -26.28 -12.50 15.22
N HIS A 27 -26.70 -13.69 14.78
CA HIS A 27 -28.10 -14.11 14.93
C HIS A 27 -28.49 -14.31 16.41
N ALA A 28 -27.61 -14.93 17.19
CA ALA A 28 -27.80 -15.06 18.64
C ALA A 28 -27.79 -13.69 19.34
N ALA A 29 -26.90 -12.77 18.93
CA ALA A 29 -26.87 -11.40 19.45
C ALA A 29 -28.19 -10.66 19.17
N ILE A 30 -28.66 -10.66 17.92
CA ILE A 30 -29.93 -10.03 17.53
C ILE A 30 -31.10 -10.64 18.33
N ASN A 31 -31.13 -11.95 18.49
CA ASN A 31 -32.20 -12.59 19.24
C ASN A 31 -32.17 -12.26 20.75
N ASN A 32 -30.99 -12.08 21.36
CA ASN A 32 -30.90 -11.58 22.74
C ASN A 32 -31.53 -10.18 22.84
N ILE A 33 -31.23 -9.28 21.90
CA ILE A 33 -31.80 -7.93 21.85
C ILE A 33 -33.32 -7.98 21.67
N LEU A 34 -33.83 -8.81 20.75
CA LEU A 34 -35.28 -8.98 20.55
C LEU A 34 -35.98 -9.57 21.78
N ALA A 35 -35.30 -10.43 22.55
CA ALA A 35 -35.81 -10.95 23.81
C ALA A 35 -35.88 -9.84 24.88
N ALA A 36 -34.86 -8.98 24.98
CA ALA A 36 -34.85 -7.83 25.90
C ALA A 36 -35.93 -6.80 25.54
N LYS A 37 -36.20 -6.58 24.24
CA LYS A 37 -37.30 -5.74 23.75
C LYS A 37 -38.70 -6.38 23.90
N SER A 38 -38.79 -7.59 24.45
CA SER A 38 -40.03 -8.35 24.64
C SER A 38 -40.75 -8.75 23.34
N GLU A 39 -40.05 -8.75 22.21
CA GLU A 39 -40.63 -9.06 20.89
C GLU A 39 -40.59 -10.56 20.55
N LYS A 40 -39.74 -11.35 21.23
CA LYS A 40 -39.69 -12.82 21.11
C LYS A 40 -39.29 -13.49 22.44
N PRO A 41 -40.22 -14.12 23.20
CA PRO A 41 -39.89 -14.78 24.46
C PRO A 41 -39.28 -16.17 24.20
N ALA A 42 -37.95 -16.25 24.03
CA ALA A 42 -37.22 -17.53 24.07
C ALA A 42 -35.68 -17.46 24.26
N GLN A 43 -35.05 -16.31 24.55
CA GLN A 43 -33.58 -16.21 24.60
C GLN A 43 -33.03 -15.37 25.77
N LYS A 44 -31.69 -15.27 25.84
CA LYS A 44 -30.90 -14.75 26.96
C LYS A 44 -30.96 -13.21 27.07
N ALA A 45 -32.12 -12.66 27.40
CA ALA A 45 -32.29 -11.22 27.63
C ALA A 45 -31.35 -10.68 28.72
N GLU A 46 -30.93 -11.54 29.66
CA GLU A 46 -29.96 -11.20 30.71
C GLU A 46 -28.53 -10.94 30.20
N PHE A 47 -28.25 -11.23 28.93
CA PHE A 47 -26.97 -10.91 28.28
C PHE A 47 -26.98 -9.52 27.60
N VAL A 48 -28.09 -8.79 27.68
CA VAL A 48 -28.25 -7.47 27.09
C VAL A 48 -28.07 -6.39 28.14
N SER A 49 -27.20 -5.43 27.84
CA SER A 49 -27.09 -4.16 28.55
C SER A 49 -27.68 -3.05 27.69
N VAL A 50 -28.37 -2.11 28.32
CA VAL A 50 -28.84 -0.88 27.65
C VAL A 50 -27.98 0.26 28.13
N TYR A 51 -27.37 0.98 27.19
CA TYR A 51 -26.68 2.22 27.43
C TYR A 51 -27.52 3.37 26.86
N THR A 52 -27.90 4.30 27.72
CA THR A 52 -28.58 5.53 27.32
C THR A 52 -27.61 6.67 27.62
N PRO A 53 -27.09 7.37 26.60
CA PRO A 53 -26.18 8.47 26.81
C PRO A 53 -26.93 9.68 27.38
N ASP A 54 -26.18 10.59 28.02
CA ASP A 54 -26.76 11.75 28.70
C ASP A 54 -27.29 12.83 27.73
N ASN A 55 -26.90 12.78 26.45
CA ASN A 55 -27.35 13.75 25.45
C ASN A 55 -28.85 13.57 25.14
N THR A 56 -29.59 14.69 25.15
CA THR A 56 -31.01 14.72 24.80
C THR A 56 -31.25 14.90 23.31
N ASP A 57 -30.28 15.49 22.60
CA ASP A 57 -30.27 15.74 21.17
C ASP A 57 -29.03 15.08 20.54
N THR A 58 -28.99 14.97 19.21
CA THR A 58 -27.82 14.46 18.48
C THR A 58 -26.58 15.29 18.82
N ASP A 59 -25.55 14.64 19.35
CA ASP A 59 -24.26 15.23 19.63
C ASP A 59 -23.43 15.30 18.35
N VAL A 60 -23.18 16.52 17.89
CA VAL A 60 -22.40 16.83 16.68
C VAL A 60 -20.99 17.34 17.01
N THR A 61 -20.55 17.22 18.26
CA THR A 61 -19.33 17.88 18.77
C THR A 61 -18.29 16.91 19.27
N THR A 62 -18.66 15.87 20.02
CA THR A 62 -17.70 14.96 20.68
C THR A 62 -16.78 14.25 19.71
N TYR A 63 -17.26 13.97 18.49
CA TYR A 63 -16.50 13.26 17.45
C TYR A 63 -16.22 14.12 16.22
N ALA A 64 -16.41 15.44 16.33
CA ALA A 64 -16.25 16.37 15.20
C ALA A 64 -14.79 16.61 14.81
N THR A 65 -13.85 16.25 15.68
CA THR A 65 -12.41 16.37 15.44
C THR A 65 -11.76 14.99 15.43
N ASP A 66 -10.76 14.81 14.58
CA ASP A 66 -9.96 13.61 14.59
C ASP A 66 -9.22 13.45 15.92
N SER A 67 -9.30 12.26 16.51
CA SER A 67 -8.76 11.97 17.83
C SER A 67 -7.22 12.01 17.90
N TYR A 68 -6.54 11.93 16.76
CA TYR A 68 -5.09 11.96 16.66
C TYR A 68 -4.59 13.35 16.24
N SER A 69 -5.07 13.89 15.12
CA SER A 69 -4.59 15.18 14.60
C SER A 69 -5.23 16.40 15.28
N GLY A 70 -6.42 16.24 15.88
CA GLY A 70 -7.23 17.34 16.40
C GLY A 70 -7.88 18.21 15.32
N VAL A 71 -7.72 17.88 14.04
CA VAL A 71 -8.33 18.60 12.91
C VAL A 71 -9.83 18.34 12.87
N THR A 72 -10.61 19.38 12.53
CA THR A 72 -12.05 19.24 12.29
C THR A 72 -12.30 18.33 11.09
N ILE A 73 -13.14 17.32 11.28
CA ILE A 73 -13.55 16.38 10.24
C ILE A 73 -14.69 17.02 9.46
N THR A 74 -14.55 17.07 8.13
CA THR A 74 -15.57 17.53 7.18
C THR A 74 -15.67 16.55 6.01
N ASN A 75 -16.68 16.71 5.15
CA ASN A 75 -16.76 15.90 3.94
C ASN A 75 -15.54 16.15 3.03
N GLN A 76 -15.00 15.10 2.42
CA GLN A 76 -13.82 15.15 1.52
C GLN A 76 -14.05 14.44 0.18
N LEU A 77 -15.11 13.62 0.07
CA LEU A 77 -15.38 12.69 -1.04
C LEU A 77 -16.81 12.89 -1.60
N GLN A 78 -17.38 14.09 -1.50
CA GLN A 78 -18.74 14.37 -1.98
C GLN A 78 -18.88 14.10 -3.48
N ASP A 79 -17.82 14.35 -4.26
CA ASP A 79 -17.79 14.14 -5.71
C ASP A 79 -17.82 12.64 -6.10
N CYS A 80 -17.62 11.73 -5.14
CA CYS A 80 -17.75 10.29 -5.35
C CYS A 80 -19.21 9.79 -5.32
N LYS A 81 -20.16 10.66 -4.93
CA LYS A 81 -21.57 10.29 -4.76
C LYS A 81 -22.25 10.14 -6.12
N ALA A 82 -22.83 8.97 -6.37
CA ALA A 82 -23.61 8.73 -7.57
C ALA A 82 -25.02 9.34 -7.47
N ASP A 83 -25.61 9.64 -8.62
CA ASP A 83 -27.02 10.00 -8.77
C ASP A 83 -27.93 8.75 -8.66
N VAL A 84 -27.97 8.18 -7.46
CA VAL A 84 -28.79 7.02 -7.09
C VAL A 84 -29.38 7.18 -5.69
N THR A 85 -30.48 6.48 -5.43
CA THR A 85 -31.01 6.36 -4.07
C THR A 85 -30.14 5.41 -3.26
N TYR A 86 -29.51 5.91 -2.20
CA TYR A 86 -28.73 5.11 -1.26
C TYR A 86 -29.65 4.44 -0.23
N LEU A 87 -29.35 3.17 0.07
CA LEU A 87 -30.10 2.39 1.05
C LEU A 87 -29.98 2.99 2.45
N THR A 88 -31.12 3.24 3.09
CA THR A 88 -31.21 3.76 4.45
C THR A 88 -31.94 2.78 5.36
N ARG A 89 -31.60 2.79 6.64
CA ARG A 89 -32.35 2.01 7.65
C ARG A 89 -33.66 2.67 8.06
N SER A 90 -33.77 4.00 7.92
CA SER A 90 -34.97 4.76 8.23
C SER A 90 -36.12 4.52 7.24
N ASP A 91 -35.77 4.24 5.98
CA ASP A 91 -36.73 3.90 4.93
C ASP A 91 -36.23 2.72 4.08
N TRP A 92 -36.16 1.53 4.70
CA TRP A 92 -35.61 0.35 4.05
C TRP A 92 -36.36 -0.04 2.76
N GLU A 93 -37.70 0.00 2.79
CA GLU A 93 -38.52 -0.40 1.64
C GLU A 93 -38.46 0.63 0.52
N GLY A 94 -38.51 1.94 0.84
CA GLY A 94 -38.47 3.01 -0.16
C GLY A 94 -37.07 3.26 -0.74
N THR A 95 -36.01 2.83 -0.05
CA THR A 95 -34.62 3.00 -0.49
C THR A 95 -33.92 1.69 -0.85
N PHE A 96 -34.67 0.58 -0.94
CA PHE A 96 -34.08 -0.69 -1.38
C PHE A 96 -33.49 -0.53 -2.79
N PRO A 97 -32.22 -0.93 -3.02
CA PRO A 97 -31.57 -0.68 -4.30
C PRO A 97 -32.35 -1.27 -5.48
N THR A 98 -32.56 -0.45 -6.50
CA THR A 98 -33.09 -0.86 -7.81
C THR A 98 -32.01 -0.74 -8.87
N HIS A 99 -32.16 -1.44 -9.98
CA HIS A 99 -31.24 -1.31 -11.11
C HIS A 99 -31.28 0.12 -11.68
N ASP A 100 -30.11 0.67 -11.97
CA ASP A 100 -29.94 1.95 -12.65
C ASP A 100 -29.49 1.71 -14.10
N GLY A 101 -30.08 2.44 -15.04
CA GLY A 101 -29.88 2.25 -16.48
C GLY A 101 -30.86 1.27 -17.14
N GLU A 102 -30.48 0.80 -18.32
CA GLU A 102 -31.28 -0.10 -19.17
C GLU A 102 -30.58 -1.44 -19.40
N ALA A 103 -31.34 -2.44 -19.89
CA ALA A 103 -30.76 -3.73 -20.24
C ALA A 103 -29.75 -3.55 -21.40
N GLY A 104 -28.51 -3.97 -21.17
CA GLY A 104 -27.43 -3.94 -22.15
C GLY A 104 -27.48 -5.14 -23.10
N THR A 105 -26.33 -5.44 -23.71
CA THR A 105 -26.18 -6.54 -24.68
C THR A 105 -25.31 -7.68 -24.16
N GLN A 106 -24.59 -7.47 -23.06
CA GLN A 106 -23.75 -8.49 -22.46
C GLN A 106 -24.59 -9.41 -21.57
N ILE A 107 -24.57 -10.71 -21.84
CA ILE A 107 -25.27 -11.69 -21.01
C ILE A 107 -24.72 -11.64 -19.58
N SER A 108 -25.62 -11.48 -18.60
CA SER A 108 -25.27 -11.62 -17.19
C SER A 108 -25.12 -13.09 -16.86
N THR A 109 -23.90 -13.50 -16.53
CA THR A 109 -23.60 -14.86 -16.03
C THR A 109 -23.92 -15.01 -14.54
N TRP A 110 -24.43 -13.96 -13.89
CA TRP A 110 -24.59 -13.85 -12.44
C TRP A 110 -26.02 -14.13 -11.95
N GLY A 111 -26.93 -14.49 -12.87
CA GLY A 111 -28.30 -14.88 -12.51
C GLY A 111 -29.18 -13.71 -12.07
N ASN A 112 -28.98 -12.52 -12.66
CA ASN A 112 -29.92 -11.41 -12.52
C ASN A 112 -31.30 -11.81 -13.10
N GLU A 113 -32.32 -11.00 -12.85
CA GLU A 113 -33.62 -11.19 -13.49
C GLU A 113 -33.52 -11.19 -15.03
N ILE A 114 -34.49 -11.84 -15.66
CA ILE A 114 -34.66 -11.80 -17.11
C ILE A 114 -35.15 -10.39 -17.47
N ASN A 115 -34.29 -9.63 -18.13
CA ASN A 115 -34.54 -8.27 -18.58
C ASN A 115 -34.49 -8.13 -20.12
N GLY A 116 -34.13 -9.21 -20.85
CA GLY A 116 -34.24 -9.32 -22.29
C GLY A 116 -35.59 -9.85 -22.76
N GLU A 117 -36.10 -9.34 -23.87
CA GLU A 117 -37.34 -9.82 -24.51
C GLU A 117 -37.23 -11.27 -25.03
N ASP A 118 -36.00 -11.75 -25.21
CA ASP A 118 -35.67 -13.11 -25.66
C ASP A 118 -35.60 -14.14 -24.51
N GLY A 119 -35.89 -13.72 -23.28
CA GLY A 119 -35.82 -14.59 -22.10
C GLY A 119 -34.41 -14.71 -21.52
N VAL A 120 -33.45 -13.90 -21.97
CA VAL A 120 -32.07 -13.86 -21.48
C VAL A 120 -31.89 -12.75 -20.44
N SER A 121 -30.98 -12.98 -19.49
CA SER A 121 -30.56 -11.96 -18.52
C SER A 121 -29.32 -11.24 -19.05
N TYR A 122 -29.39 -9.92 -19.14
CA TYR A 122 -28.31 -9.03 -19.57
C TYR A 122 -27.83 -8.14 -18.42
N THR A 123 -26.61 -7.62 -18.53
CA THR A 123 -26.10 -6.60 -17.61
C THR A 123 -26.88 -5.29 -17.78
N TYR A 124 -26.96 -4.49 -16.72
CA TYR A 124 -27.48 -3.12 -16.81
C TYR A 124 -26.37 -2.17 -17.27
N VAL A 125 -26.72 -1.24 -18.13
CA VAL A 125 -25.81 -0.22 -18.67
C VAL A 125 -26.44 1.16 -18.59
N LYS A 126 -25.60 2.16 -18.35
CA LYS A 126 -25.97 3.57 -18.39
C LYS A 126 -24.93 4.32 -19.21
N THR A 127 -25.39 5.14 -20.14
CA THR A 127 -24.49 5.97 -20.96
C THR A 127 -23.97 7.12 -20.10
N ALA A 128 -22.65 7.26 -20.02
CA ALA A 128 -22.00 8.40 -19.38
C ALA A 128 -22.27 9.69 -20.18
N SER A 129 -22.42 10.81 -19.49
CA SER A 129 -22.48 12.13 -20.13
C SER A 129 -21.11 12.53 -20.68
N ASP A 130 -21.09 13.48 -21.63
CA ASP A 130 -19.84 14.05 -22.16
C ASP A 130 -19.00 14.68 -21.04
N ASP A 131 -19.64 15.31 -20.05
CA ASP A 131 -18.97 15.90 -18.88
C ASP A 131 -18.28 14.84 -18.01
N LEU A 132 -18.97 13.72 -17.72
CA LEU A 132 -18.37 12.61 -16.95
C LEU A 132 -17.22 11.97 -17.73
N ILE A 133 -17.34 11.83 -19.05
CA ILE A 133 -16.25 11.33 -19.89
C ILE A 133 -15.04 12.27 -19.81
N ALA A 134 -15.26 13.59 -19.91
CA ALA A 134 -14.19 14.56 -19.79
C ALA A 134 -13.50 14.52 -18.42
N GLU A 135 -14.27 14.29 -17.35
CA GLU A 135 -13.73 14.10 -15.99
C GLU A 135 -12.90 12.82 -15.87
N LEU A 136 -13.39 11.70 -16.39
CA LEU A 136 -12.69 10.41 -16.39
C LEU A 136 -11.37 10.43 -17.19
N ASP A 137 -11.29 11.26 -18.23
CA ASP A 137 -10.11 11.49 -19.06
C ASP A 137 -9.15 12.55 -18.48
N SER A 138 -9.57 13.24 -17.42
CA SER A 138 -8.79 14.29 -16.74
C SER A 138 -7.70 13.72 -15.83
N PHE A 139 -6.66 14.54 -15.58
CA PHE A 139 -5.65 14.33 -14.55
C PHE A 139 -5.74 15.37 -13.43
N SER A 140 -6.89 16.02 -13.27
CA SER A 140 -7.12 16.89 -12.12
C SER A 140 -7.09 16.07 -10.84
N SER A 141 -6.36 16.52 -9.84
CA SER A 141 -6.37 15.90 -8.52
C SER A 141 -7.56 16.32 -7.64
N GLY A 142 -8.27 17.38 -8.03
CA GLY A 142 -9.24 18.05 -7.16
C GLY A 142 -8.59 18.94 -6.09
N THR A 143 -7.29 19.26 -6.20
CA THR A 143 -6.64 20.20 -5.27
C THR A 143 -7.19 21.62 -5.42
N ASP A 144 -7.35 22.31 -4.28
CA ASP A 144 -7.67 23.74 -4.22
C ASP A 144 -6.41 24.64 -4.20
N VAL A 145 -5.22 24.03 -4.21
CA VAL A 145 -3.95 24.78 -4.22
C VAL A 145 -3.77 25.45 -5.58
N ALA A 146 -3.97 26.76 -5.62
CA ALA A 146 -3.84 27.51 -6.85
C ALA A 146 -2.36 27.60 -7.31
N PRO A 147 -2.02 27.21 -8.56
CA PRO A 147 -0.62 27.13 -9.02
C PRO A 147 0.19 28.43 -8.84
N GLU A 148 -0.45 29.59 -8.93
CA GLU A 148 0.17 30.89 -8.72
C GLU A 148 0.73 31.09 -7.30
N THR A 149 0.19 30.37 -6.30
CA THR A 149 0.70 30.41 -4.92
C THR A 149 2.06 29.74 -4.78
N LEU A 150 2.41 28.87 -5.74
CA LEU A 150 3.68 28.14 -5.77
C LEU A 150 4.72 28.81 -6.69
N ALA A 151 4.36 29.90 -7.38
CA ALA A 151 5.23 30.53 -8.38
C ALA A 151 6.55 31.07 -7.81
N ASP A 152 6.57 31.45 -6.53
CA ASP A 152 7.76 31.97 -5.84
C ASP A 152 8.63 30.86 -5.20
N THR A 153 8.26 29.58 -5.38
CA THR A 153 9.03 28.44 -4.87
C THR A 153 10.46 28.50 -5.41
N GLN A 154 11.43 28.58 -4.50
CA GLN A 154 12.84 28.58 -4.85
C GLN A 154 13.29 27.16 -5.18
N ILE A 155 13.82 26.97 -6.39
CA ILE A 155 14.30 25.67 -6.86
C ILE A 155 15.77 25.52 -6.50
N VAL A 156 16.08 24.53 -5.66
CA VAL A 156 17.44 24.18 -5.24
C VAL A 156 17.68 22.69 -5.49
N TYR A 157 18.79 22.37 -6.15
CA TYR A 157 19.26 21.00 -6.35
C TYR A 157 20.78 20.93 -6.15
N GLY A 158 21.26 19.86 -5.54
CA GLY A 158 22.70 19.57 -5.43
C GLY A 158 23.49 20.58 -4.61
N ALA A 159 22.87 21.19 -3.59
CA ALA A 159 23.62 21.89 -2.55
C ALA A 159 24.53 20.92 -1.78
N ASP A 160 25.54 21.44 -1.08
CA ASP A 160 26.41 20.67 -0.20
C ASP A 160 26.28 21.27 1.21
N ASN A 161 25.31 20.76 1.96
CA ASN A 161 25.05 21.15 3.35
C ASN A 161 25.73 20.21 4.35
N GLY A 162 26.45 19.20 3.86
CA GLY A 162 27.21 18.24 4.65
C GLY A 162 26.33 17.26 5.44
N LEU A 163 25.08 17.07 5.01
CA LEU A 163 24.10 16.19 5.64
C LEU A 163 23.94 14.90 4.84
N THR A 164 23.82 13.79 5.55
CA THR A 164 23.38 12.52 4.97
C THR A 164 22.13 12.04 5.70
N LEU A 165 21.43 11.06 5.14
CA LEU A 165 20.16 10.59 5.68
C LEU A 165 20.27 10.11 7.13
N ILE A 166 21.44 9.58 7.55
CA ILE A 166 21.64 9.17 8.94
C ILE A 166 21.58 10.34 9.92
N ASN A 167 21.86 11.58 9.48
CA ASN A 167 21.71 12.76 10.32
C ASN A 167 20.25 13.05 10.67
N MET A 168 19.29 12.59 9.87
CA MET A 168 17.87 12.85 10.07
C MET A 168 17.15 11.81 10.93
N ARG A 169 17.81 10.69 11.22
CA ARG A 169 17.20 9.59 12.00
C ARG A 169 16.82 10.08 13.39
N GLY A 170 15.54 9.97 13.73
CA GLY A 170 15.00 10.42 15.02
C GLY A 170 14.59 11.88 15.08
N LEU A 171 14.83 12.70 14.04
CA LEU A 171 14.30 14.07 13.98
C LEU A 171 12.78 14.08 13.81
N ASP A 172 12.13 15.16 14.24
CA ASP A 172 10.72 15.39 13.94
C ASP A 172 10.52 15.64 12.45
N PHE A 173 9.31 15.41 11.93
CA PHE A 173 9.03 15.60 10.51
C PHE A 173 9.21 17.07 10.11
N ASP A 174 8.91 18.02 10.99
CA ASP A 174 9.03 19.46 10.76
C ASP A 174 10.38 20.04 11.20
N ASP A 175 11.39 19.20 11.48
CA ASP A 175 12.72 19.68 11.82
C ASP A 175 13.35 20.45 10.65
N PRO A 176 13.89 21.65 10.86
CA PRO A 176 14.42 22.50 9.77
C PRO A 176 15.61 21.88 9.03
N LEU A 177 16.31 20.89 9.60
CA LEU A 177 17.41 20.21 8.90
C LEU A 177 16.94 19.38 7.70
N TRP A 178 15.65 19.04 7.63
CA TRP A 178 15.10 18.38 6.45
C TRP A 178 15.21 19.25 5.20
N ASP A 179 15.06 20.58 5.33
CA ASP A 179 15.20 21.47 4.19
C ASP A 179 16.64 21.48 3.64
N ASP A 180 17.62 21.51 4.54
CA ASP A 180 19.03 21.44 4.17
C ASP A 180 19.36 20.09 3.51
N LEU A 181 18.82 18.98 4.01
CA LEU A 181 19.04 17.66 3.39
C LEU A 181 18.40 17.59 1.99
N LEU A 182 17.17 18.10 1.83
CA LEU A 182 16.44 18.06 0.57
C LEU A 182 17.10 18.91 -0.52
N ASP A 183 17.79 19.98 -0.14
CA ASP A 183 18.59 20.81 -1.06
C ASP A 183 19.78 20.05 -1.67
N GLU A 184 20.27 18.99 -1.01
CA GLU A 184 21.38 18.16 -1.52
C GLU A 184 20.94 17.26 -2.69
N LEU A 185 19.65 16.98 -2.82
CA LEU A 185 19.12 16.09 -3.85
C LEU A 185 19.32 16.67 -5.26
N THR A 186 19.67 15.80 -6.20
CA THR A 186 19.69 16.17 -7.62
C THR A 186 18.31 15.94 -8.27
N ALA A 187 18.02 16.69 -9.34
CA ALA A 187 16.80 16.50 -10.11
C ALA A 187 16.62 15.05 -10.64
N ASP A 188 17.71 14.38 -11.01
CA ASP A 188 17.67 13.01 -11.50
C ASP A 188 17.35 12.01 -10.38
N GLU A 189 17.90 12.20 -9.18
CA GLU A 189 17.57 11.38 -8.00
C GLU A 189 16.10 11.54 -7.59
N ILE A 190 15.57 12.76 -7.66
CA ILE A 190 14.15 13.06 -7.40
C ILE A 190 13.26 12.35 -8.43
N TYR A 191 13.56 12.51 -9.72
CA TYR A 191 12.80 11.84 -10.78
C TYR A 191 12.84 10.32 -10.64
N ASN A 192 14.02 9.74 -10.39
CA ASN A 192 14.17 8.29 -10.28
C ASN A 192 13.40 7.75 -9.07
N THR A 193 13.45 8.45 -7.93
CA THR A 193 12.74 8.06 -6.71
C THR A 193 11.23 8.15 -6.89
N ILE A 194 10.71 9.26 -7.41
CA ILE A 194 9.27 9.46 -7.58
C ILE A 194 8.73 8.58 -8.71
N GLY A 195 9.39 8.57 -9.86
CA GLY A 195 8.89 7.97 -11.08
C GLY A 195 9.17 6.47 -11.23
N VAL A 196 10.20 5.92 -10.57
CA VAL A 196 10.76 4.60 -10.92
C VAL A 196 11.14 3.75 -9.67
N SER A 197 10.30 3.75 -8.64
CA SER A 197 10.53 3.00 -7.38
C SER A 197 9.77 1.66 -7.32
N GLY A 198 9.99 0.80 -8.32
CA GLY A 198 9.41 -0.55 -8.35
C GLY A 198 10.21 -1.56 -7.51
N TYR A 199 9.54 -2.22 -6.56
CA TYR A 199 10.10 -3.28 -5.69
C TYR A 199 11.20 -2.82 -4.71
N GLY A 200 11.29 -1.51 -4.48
CA GLY A 200 12.30 -0.87 -3.65
C GLY A 200 12.59 0.53 -4.14
N ILE A 201 13.35 1.29 -3.35
CA ILE A 201 13.83 2.62 -3.73
C ILE A 201 15.34 2.57 -3.84
N GLU A 202 15.84 3.06 -4.97
CA GLU A 202 17.26 3.05 -5.32
C GLU A 202 18.12 3.82 -4.31
N TYR A 203 19.42 3.52 -4.32
CA TYR A 203 20.40 4.29 -3.57
C TYR A 203 20.42 5.75 -4.06
N ILE A 204 20.47 6.71 -3.13
CA ILE A 204 20.60 8.14 -3.43
C ILE A 204 21.97 8.58 -2.94
N ASP A 205 22.82 9.05 -3.86
CA ASP A 205 24.23 9.32 -3.58
C ASP A 205 24.41 10.60 -2.80
N SER A 206 23.69 11.65 -3.18
CA SER A 206 23.77 12.98 -2.55
C SER A 206 23.59 12.93 -1.03
N VAL A 207 22.67 12.09 -0.55
CA VAL A 207 22.33 11.98 0.87
C VAL A 207 22.73 10.63 1.49
N GLU A 208 23.52 9.82 0.77
CA GLU A 208 23.89 8.45 1.15
C GLU A 208 22.71 7.58 1.64
N LYS A 209 21.52 7.75 1.05
CA LYS A 209 20.35 6.90 1.37
C LYS A 209 20.63 5.49 0.84
N PRO A 210 20.58 4.43 1.67
CA PRO A 210 20.76 3.07 1.19
C PRO A 210 19.64 2.64 0.24
N PHE A 211 19.98 1.72 -0.66
CA PHE A 211 18.99 0.92 -1.38
C PHE A 211 18.13 0.15 -0.38
N ASN A 212 16.80 0.15 -0.57
CA ASN A 212 15.87 -0.64 0.22
C ASN A 212 15.04 -1.57 -0.66
N ILE A 213 14.64 -2.71 -0.08
CA ILE A 213 13.78 -3.70 -0.76
C ILE A 213 12.38 -3.62 -0.19
N ASP A 214 11.39 -3.46 -1.06
CA ASP A 214 9.98 -3.44 -0.68
C ASP A 214 9.29 -4.66 -1.29
N ALA A 215 8.80 -5.55 -0.43
CA ALA A 215 8.46 -6.92 -0.81
C ALA A 215 6.98 -7.25 -0.76
N ASP A 216 6.49 -7.89 -1.82
CA ASP A 216 5.29 -8.72 -1.79
C ASP A 216 5.54 -9.98 -0.94
N THR A 217 4.53 -10.64 -0.38
CA THR A 217 3.08 -10.61 -0.62
C THR A 217 2.31 -10.47 0.71
N ALA A 218 0.97 -10.43 0.67
CA ALA A 218 0.12 -10.46 1.86
C ALA A 218 0.25 -11.73 2.74
N ALA A 219 0.89 -12.80 2.25
CA ALA A 219 1.02 -14.07 2.97
C ALA A 219 2.47 -14.45 3.34
N GLY A 220 3.37 -13.47 3.43
CA GLY A 220 4.81 -13.68 3.60
C GLY A 220 5.63 -13.01 2.50
N LEU A 221 6.95 -12.96 2.68
CA LEU A 221 7.85 -12.21 1.79
C LEU A 221 8.37 -13.12 0.66
N LEU A 222 7.94 -12.85 -0.57
CA LEU A 222 8.34 -13.56 -1.79
C LEU A 222 9.82 -13.35 -2.12
N TYR A 223 10.34 -12.18 -1.77
CA TYR A 223 11.74 -11.79 -1.83
C TYR A 223 12.06 -10.90 -0.63
N GLY A 224 13.34 -10.78 -0.29
CA GLY A 224 13.77 -10.08 0.93
C GLY A 224 13.34 -10.73 2.26
N GLY A 225 12.79 -11.95 2.22
CA GLY A 225 12.60 -12.83 3.39
C GLY A 225 13.37 -14.14 3.26
N THR A 226 13.13 -15.09 4.16
CA THR A 226 13.71 -16.44 4.06
C THR A 226 12.96 -17.36 3.09
N GLY A 227 11.80 -16.90 2.60
CA GLY A 227 10.87 -17.66 1.77
C GLY A 227 9.76 -18.36 2.57
N ALA A 228 9.66 -18.09 3.88
CA ALA A 228 8.55 -18.57 4.69
C ALA A 228 7.23 -17.92 4.26
N MET A 229 6.21 -18.74 4.08
CA MET A 229 4.86 -18.34 3.71
C MET A 229 3.88 -18.79 4.78
N PHE A 230 2.88 -17.97 5.04
CA PHE A 230 1.92 -18.10 6.14
C PHE A 230 0.49 -18.28 5.60
N PRO A 231 -0.48 -18.68 6.44
CA PRO A 231 -1.89 -18.64 6.07
C PRO A 231 -2.31 -17.24 5.62
N ASN A 232 -3.33 -17.19 4.76
CA ASN A 232 -3.84 -15.92 4.25
C ASN A 232 -4.63 -15.13 5.31
N ALA A 233 -4.84 -13.83 5.04
CA ALA A 233 -5.54 -12.91 5.92
C ALA A 233 -6.94 -13.40 6.34
N MET A 234 -7.69 -14.02 5.41
CA MET A 234 -9.01 -14.60 5.70
C MET A 234 -8.94 -15.71 6.76
N THR A 235 -7.95 -16.61 6.67
CA THR A 235 -7.75 -17.66 7.68
C THR A 235 -7.40 -17.06 9.03
N LEU A 236 -6.54 -16.04 9.04
CA LEU A 236 -6.17 -15.32 10.27
C LEU A 236 -7.39 -14.63 10.91
N ALA A 237 -8.21 -13.92 10.13
CA ALA A 237 -9.43 -13.29 10.61
C ALA A 237 -10.42 -14.30 11.21
N GLN A 238 -10.55 -15.48 10.60
CA GLN A 238 -11.41 -16.56 11.10
C GLN A 238 -10.97 -17.14 12.45
N THR A 239 -9.75 -16.85 12.92
CA THR A 239 -9.31 -17.23 14.28
C THR A 239 -9.91 -16.35 15.37
N TRP A 240 -10.35 -15.12 15.04
CA TRP A 240 -10.77 -14.10 16.00
C TRP A 240 -9.73 -13.85 17.11
N ASN A 241 -8.44 -14.10 16.84
CA ASN A 241 -7.37 -14.06 17.83
C ASN A 241 -6.35 -12.96 17.49
N LEU A 242 -6.40 -11.86 18.24
CA LEU A 242 -5.54 -10.70 18.04
C LEU A 242 -4.08 -10.94 18.45
N ASP A 243 -3.82 -11.91 19.33
CA ASP A 243 -2.46 -12.28 19.70
C ASP A 243 -1.77 -12.98 18.52
N LEU A 244 -2.48 -13.87 17.82
CA LEU A 244 -1.98 -14.49 16.59
C LEU A 244 -1.72 -13.46 15.48
N ALA A 245 -2.58 -12.45 15.34
CA ALA A 245 -2.35 -11.37 14.37
C ALA A 245 -1.09 -10.56 14.71
N SER A 246 -0.85 -10.30 16.00
CA SER A 246 0.36 -9.60 16.47
C SER A 246 1.62 -10.44 16.23
N GLU A 247 1.56 -11.76 16.50
CA GLU A 247 2.64 -12.69 16.22
C GLU A 247 2.93 -12.80 14.72
N TYR A 248 1.89 -12.80 13.88
CA TYR A 248 2.03 -12.82 12.42
C TYR A 248 2.84 -11.62 11.94
N GLY A 249 2.44 -10.39 12.29
CA GLY A 249 3.19 -9.18 11.92
C GLY A 249 4.63 -9.21 12.44
N THR A 250 4.83 -9.65 13.68
CA THR A 250 6.16 -9.81 14.28
C THR A 250 7.04 -10.77 13.48
N MET A 251 6.45 -11.87 12.99
CA MET A 251 7.16 -12.85 12.16
C MET A 251 7.50 -12.29 10.79
N ILE A 252 6.63 -11.50 10.16
CA ILE A 252 6.95 -10.81 8.90
C ILE A 252 8.14 -9.85 9.11
N GLY A 253 8.12 -9.06 10.17
CA GLY A 253 9.24 -8.17 10.51
C GLY A 253 10.56 -8.94 10.75
N ASN A 254 10.50 -10.11 11.39
CA ASN A 254 11.67 -10.98 11.57
C ASN A 254 12.17 -11.56 10.23
N GLU A 255 11.27 -11.96 9.33
CA GLU A 255 11.63 -12.41 7.98
C GLU A 255 12.36 -11.30 7.22
N GLY A 256 11.91 -10.05 7.30
CA GLY A 256 12.57 -8.89 6.69
C GLY A 256 13.95 -8.59 7.31
N LEU A 257 14.12 -8.76 8.63
CA LEU A 257 15.43 -8.65 9.28
C LEU A 257 16.42 -9.73 8.82
N LEU A 258 15.94 -10.95 8.53
CA LEU A 258 16.78 -12.07 8.08
C LEU A 258 17.09 -12.01 6.58
N GLY A 259 16.11 -11.63 5.77
CA GLY A 259 16.20 -11.67 4.30
C GLY A 259 16.54 -10.34 3.63
N GLY A 260 16.38 -9.22 4.33
CA GLY A 260 16.77 -7.88 3.86
C GLY A 260 15.64 -7.00 3.35
N ALA A 261 14.37 -7.43 3.34
CA ALA A 261 13.24 -6.55 3.04
C ALA A 261 13.08 -5.48 4.12
N ASP A 262 12.83 -4.25 3.70
CA ASP A 262 12.61 -3.08 4.56
C ASP A 262 11.15 -2.64 4.54
N GLY A 263 10.51 -2.72 3.37
CA GLY A 263 9.09 -2.47 3.17
C GLY A 263 8.30 -3.75 2.90
N TRP A 264 7.05 -3.80 3.37
CA TRP A 264 6.11 -4.88 3.10
C TRP A 264 4.94 -4.34 2.28
N TYR A 265 4.69 -4.85 1.08
CA TYR A 265 3.50 -4.51 0.29
C TYR A 265 2.24 -5.21 0.82
N ALA A 266 1.99 -5.07 2.12
CA ALA A 266 0.82 -5.55 2.84
C ALA A 266 0.88 -5.00 4.29
N PRO A 267 -0.14 -5.25 5.13
CA PRO A 267 -1.34 -6.08 4.89
C PRO A 267 -2.32 -5.48 3.87
N SER A 268 -3.13 -6.34 3.27
CA SER A 268 -4.21 -5.95 2.35
C SER A 268 -5.57 -6.00 3.06
N MET A 269 -6.35 -4.92 3.05
CA MET A 269 -7.52 -4.73 3.92
C MET A 269 -8.75 -4.12 3.25
N ASN A 270 -8.87 -4.29 1.93
CA ASN A 270 -10.11 -4.00 1.22
C ASN A 270 -11.27 -4.86 1.78
N ILE A 271 -12.51 -4.42 1.58
CA ILE A 271 -13.68 -5.04 2.20
C ILE A 271 -14.20 -6.15 1.30
N HIS A 272 -14.67 -7.26 1.87
CA HIS A 272 -15.39 -8.28 1.11
C HIS A 272 -16.79 -7.79 0.71
N ARG A 273 -16.88 -6.73 -0.11
CA ARG A 273 -18.15 -6.15 -0.60
C ARG A 273 -18.98 -7.16 -1.38
N THR A 274 -18.31 -8.05 -2.09
CA THR A 274 -18.91 -9.15 -2.84
C THR A 274 -18.11 -10.43 -2.58
N PRO A 275 -18.76 -11.60 -2.42
CA PRO A 275 -18.05 -12.87 -2.26
C PRO A 275 -17.25 -13.28 -3.52
N TYR A 276 -17.47 -12.60 -4.65
CA TYR A 276 -16.89 -12.94 -5.94
C TYR A 276 -15.65 -12.13 -6.31
N SER A 277 -15.19 -11.22 -5.44
CA SER A 277 -13.92 -10.54 -5.69
C SER A 277 -12.77 -11.55 -5.66
N GLY A 278 -11.96 -11.56 -6.72
CA GLY A 278 -10.88 -12.53 -6.90
C GLY A 278 -9.76 -12.43 -5.86
N ARG A 279 -9.66 -11.30 -5.15
CA ARG A 279 -8.65 -11.04 -4.11
C ARG A 279 -9.17 -11.09 -2.69
N ASN A 280 -10.43 -11.48 -2.44
CA ASN A 280 -10.92 -11.73 -1.07
C ASN A 280 -9.99 -12.65 -0.26
N GLY A 281 -9.30 -13.59 -0.94
CA GLY A 281 -8.33 -14.47 -0.30
C GLY A 281 -7.18 -13.77 0.43
N GLU A 282 -6.84 -12.51 0.11
CA GLU A 282 -5.82 -11.72 0.79
C GLU A 282 -6.38 -10.60 1.68
N TYR A 283 -7.70 -10.47 1.78
CA TYR A 283 -8.38 -9.54 2.69
C TYR A 283 -8.98 -10.29 3.90
N TYR A 284 -9.55 -9.55 4.84
CA TYR A 284 -9.95 -10.11 6.14
C TYR A 284 -11.45 -10.46 6.22
N SER A 285 -12.32 -9.47 5.99
CA SER A 285 -13.75 -9.60 6.29
C SER A 285 -14.62 -8.62 5.48
N GLU A 286 -15.92 -8.88 5.45
CA GLU A 286 -16.95 -7.90 5.08
C GLU A 286 -17.18 -6.85 6.18
N ASP A 287 -16.81 -7.18 7.42
CA ASP A 287 -16.90 -6.30 8.57
C ASP A 287 -15.64 -5.44 8.71
N ALA A 288 -15.83 -4.13 8.69
CA ALA A 288 -14.75 -3.15 8.71
C ALA A 288 -13.95 -3.15 10.02
N PHE A 289 -14.62 -3.37 11.16
CA PHE A 289 -13.97 -3.42 12.46
C PHE A 289 -13.07 -4.66 12.58
N LEU A 290 -13.56 -5.84 12.20
CA LEU A 290 -12.77 -7.08 12.19
C LEU A 290 -11.56 -6.94 11.26
N SER A 291 -11.75 -6.39 10.05
CA SER A 291 -10.66 -6.12 9.12
C SER A 291 -9.60 -5.20 9.73
N GLY A 292 -10.02 -4.09 10.34
CA GLY A 292 -9.09 -3.13 10.95
C GLY A 292 -8.38 -3.63 12.19
N VAL A 293 -9.07 -4.34 13.09
CA VAL A 293 -8.46 -4.82 14.34
C VAL A 293 -7.46 -5.95 14.10
N VAL A 294 -7.64 -6.76 13.07
CA VAL A 294 -6.65 -7.79 12.69
C VAL A 294 -5.48 -7.14 11.96
N ALA A 295 -5.75 -6.35 10.91
CA ALA A 295 -4.71 -5.70 10.10
C ALA A 295 -3.79 -4.80 10.93
N SER A 296 -4.35 -3.99 11.83
CA SER A 296 -3.57 -3.08 12.68
C SER A 296 -2.56 -3.82 13.56
N ARG A 297 -2.91 -5.02 14.07
CA ARG A 297 -1.98 -5.85 14.86
C ARG A 297 -0.81 -6.37 14.03
N GLU A 298 -1.05 -6.72 12.77
CA GLU A 298 0.02 -7.11 11.85
C GLU A 298 0.95 -5.92 11.54
N VAL A 299 0.38 -4.74 11.26
CA VAL A 299 1.14 -3.50 11.06
C VAL A 299 2.03 -3.20 12.27
N TYR A 300 1.46 -3.20 13.47
CA TYR A 300 2.22 -2.94 14.70
C TYR A 300 3.32 -3.99 14.92
N GLY A 301 3.02 -5.27 14.68
CA GLY A 301 3.98 -6.37 14.80
C GLY A 301 5.19 -6.19 13.86
N ALA A 302 4.94 -5.88 12.59
CA ALA A 302 5.99 -5.64 11.60
C ALA A 302 6.83 -4.39 11.95
N ALA A 303 6.16 -3.30 12.29
CA ALA A 303 6.80 -2.05 12.71
C ALA A 303 7.66 -2.21 13.97
N SER A 304 7.30 -3.11 14.89
CA SER A 304 8.13 -3.41 16.08
C SER A 304 9.52 -3.98 15.75
N LYS A 305 9.73 -4.41 14.50
CA LYS A 305 11.01 -4.87 13.95
C LYS A 305 11.67 -3.85 13.02
N GLY A 306 11.12 -2.65 12.95
CA GLY A 306 11.57 -1.54 12.11
C GLY A 306 11.15 -1.66 10.64
N MET A 307 10.29 -2.62 10.29
CA MET A 307 9.79 -2.79 8.92
C MET A 307 8.59 -1.88 8.71
N TYR A 308 8.60 -1.05 7.66
CA TYR A 308 7.41 -0.29 7.28
C TYR A 308 6.49 -1.13 6.42
N THR A 309 5.18 -0.93 6.58
CA THR A 309 4.15 -1.60 5.80
C THR A 309 3.52 -0.62 4.83
N TYR A 310 3.21 -1.06 3.61
CA TYR A 310 2.29 -0.36 2.72
C TYR A 310 0.90 -0.98 2.86
N ILE A 311 0.09 -0.43 3.75
CA ILE A 311 -1.30 -0.88 3.90
C ILE A 311 -2.06 -0.64 2.59
N LYS A 312 -2.80 -1.66 2.11
CA LYS A 312 -3.30 -1.64 0.73
C LYS A 312 -4.69 -2.27 0.55
N HIS A 313 -5.40 -1.97 -0.53
CA HIS A 313 -5.14 -0.94 -1.54
C HIS A 313 -6.02 0.25 -1.22
N PHE A 314 -5.40 1.41 -0.96
CA PHE A 314 -6.06 2.63 -0.51
C PHE A 314 -6.59 3.43 -1.71
N ALA A 315 -7.89 3.42 -2.00
CA ALA A 315 -8.97 2.72 -1.32
C ALA A 315 -9.99 2.15 -2.32
N PHE A 316 -11.01 1.47 -1.80
CA PHE A 316 -12.21 1.05 -2.56
C PHE A 316 -11.96 0.03 -3.71
N ASN A 317 -10.90 -0.78 -3.60
CA ASN A 317 -10.50 -1.78 -4.59
C ASN A 317 -11.16 -3.15 -4.34
N ASP A 318 -12.48 -3.19 -4.25
CA ASP A 318 -13.21 -4.41 -3.89
C ASP A 318 -13.66 -5.24 -5.12
N GLN A 319 -13.20 -4.89 -6.32
CA GLN A 319 -13.52 -5.56 -7.58
C GLN A 319 -12.29 -5.69 -8.49
N GLU A 320 -12.04 -6.91 -8.97
CA GLU A 320 -10.91 -7.22 -9.85
C GLU A 320 -11.14 -6.85 -11.32
N ASN A 321 -12.35 -7.05 -11.82
CA ASN A 321 -12.64 -6.76 -13.23
C ASN A 321 -12.53 -5.26 -13.50
N HIS A 322 -11.80 -4.91 -14.55
CA HIS A 322 -11.66 -3.55 -15.06
C HIS A 322 -10.94 -2.55 -14.15
N ARG A 323 -10.24 -2.99 -13.11
CA ARG A 323 -9.38 -2.11 -12.29
C ARG A 323 -8.07 -1.69 -12.98
N GLY A 324 -8.06 -1.56 -14.31
CA GLY A 324 -6.85 -1.29 -15.07
C GLY A 324 -6.33 -2.51 -15.83
N ASP A 325 -7.21 -3.28 -16.46
CA ASP A 325 -6.89 -4.43 -17.31
C ASP A 325 -6.80 -4.07 -18.81
N ARG A 326 -6.84 -2.77 -19.15
CA ARG A 326 -6.85 -2.26 -20.52
C ARG A 326 -5.94 -1.06 -20.69
N ASP A 327 -5.33 -0.97 -21.88
CA ASP A 327 -4.54 0.20 -22.28
C ASP A 327 -5.44 1.43 -22.45
N GLY A 328 -4.97 2.59 -21.99
CA GLY A 328 -5.71 3.85 -22.06
C GLY A 328 -6.17 4.36 -20.69
N GLN A 329 -7.02 5.38 -20.69
CA GLN A 329 -7.54 6.02 -19.48
C GLN A 329 -8.58 5.18 -18.73
N PHE A 330 -8.48 3.85 -18.78
CA PHE A 330 -9.52 2.95 -18.32
C PHE A 330 -9.15 2.30 -16.99
N SER A 331 -9.96 2.58 -15.96
CA SER A 331 -10.05 1.83 -14.72
C SER A 331 -11.49 1.94 -14.21
N VAL A 332 -11.93 1.00 -13.40
CA VAL A 332 -13.26 0.98 -12.81
C VAL A 332 -13.47 2.22 -11.94
N ALA A 333 -14.63 2.87 -12.11
CA ALA A 333 -15.09 3.95 -11.26
C ALA A 333 -15.97 3.40 -10.14
N THR A 334 -15.56 3.64 -8.89
CA THR A 334 -16.31 3.23 -7.70
C THR A 334 -17.05 4.45 -7.15
N TRP A 335 -18.38 4.39 -7.16
CA TRP A 335 -19.23 5.44 -6.62
C TRP A 335 -19.79 5.04 -5.26
N PHE A 336 -19.79 5.98 -4.33
CA PHE A 336 -20.16 5.76 -2.92
C PHE A 336 -20.44 7.11 -2.26
N ASN A 337 -21.11 7.08 -1.10
CA ASN A 337 -21.32 8.27 -0.30
C ASN A 337 -20.26 8.37 0.81
N GLU A 338 -20.04 9.56 1.35
CA GLU A 338 -19.02 9.85 2.37
C GLU A 338 -19.21 8.96 3.60
N GLN A 339 -20.48 8.78 4.00
CA GLN A 339 -20.83 7.93 5.13
C GLN A 339 -20.29 6.50 4.96
N SER A 340 -20.56 5.86 3.81
CA SER A 340 -20.08 4.50 3.56
C SER A 340 -18.56 4.43 3.44
N ALA A 341 -17.91 5.45 2.87
CA ALA A 341 -16.46 5.52 2.83
C ALA A 341 -15.88 5.50 4.25
N ARG A 342 -16.38 6.38 5.12
CA ARG A 342 -15.89 6.60 6.49
C ARG A 342 -16.31 5.57 7.52
N GLU A 343 -17.43 4.89 7.32
CA GLU A 343 -17.94 3.88 8.26
C GLU A 343 -17.60 2.44 7.86
N ILE A 344 -17.16 2.20 6.62
CA ILE A 344 -16.91 0.84 6.11
C ILE A 344 -15.52 0.74 5.48
N TYR A 345 -15.29 1.41 4.36
CA TYR A 345 -14.14 1.10 3.51
C TYR A 345 -12.82 1.68 4.02
N LEU A 346 -12.87 2.84 4.69
CA LEU A 346 -11.70 3.51 5.24
C LEU A 346 -11.37 3.10 6.68
N VAL A 347 -12.32 2.51 7.41
CA VAL A 347 -12.14 2.11 8.82
C VAL A 347 -10.92 1.18 9.03
N PRO A 348 -10.67 0.15 8.20
CA PRO A 348 -9.48 -0.69 8.39
C PRO A 348 -8.17 0.10 8.29
N PHE A 349 -8.12 1.05 7.35
CA PHE A 349 -6.96 1.93 7.15
C PHE A 349 -6.82 2.93 8.31
N GLU A 350 -7.91 3.58 8.75
CA GLU A 350 -7.93 4.47 9.92
C GLU A 350 -7.42 3.74 11.18
N MET A 351 -7.85 2.49 11.40
CA MET A 351 -7.41 1.68 12.53
C MET A 351 -5.91 1.36 12.46
N CYS A 352 -5.36 1.12 11.27
CA CYS A 352 -3.92 0.94 11.09
C CYS A 352 -3.15 2.24 11.35
N MET A 353 -3.67 3.39 10.88
CA MET A 353 -3.09 4.71 11.12
C MET A 353 -3.06 5.06 12.62
N LYS A 354 -4.08 4.62 13.36
CA LYS A 354 -4.25 4.90 14.79
C LYS A 354 -3.84 3.75 15.71
N VAL A 355 -3.08 2.78 15.20
CA VAL A 355 -2.64 1.64 16.02
C VAL A 355 -1.62 2.03 17.10
N GLY A 356 -1.04 3.22 16.98
CA GLY A 356 -0.09 3.80 17.92
C GLY A 356 1.35 3.74 17.42
N ASP A 357 2.27 3.87 18.37
CA ASP A 357 3.69 4.08 18.08
C ASP A 357 4.53 2.88 18.51
N VAL A 358 5.63 2.66 17.79
CA VAL A 358 6.70 1.73 18.13
C VAL A 358 7.95 2.49 18.55
N THR A 359 8.81 1.86 19.33
CA THR A 359 10.09 2.45 19.74
C THR A 359 11.14 2.29 18.64
N LEU A 360 11.52 3.39 18.02
CA LEU A 360 12.73 3.48 17.20
C LEU A 360 13.94 3.57 18.12
N ASN A 361 14.89 2.65 17.99
CA ASN A 361 16.18 2.72 18.69
C ASN A 361 17.28 3.13 17.70
N TYR A 362 18.14 4.05 18.12
CA TYR A 362 19.21 4.59 17.27
C TYR A 362 20.40 5.08 18.09
N VAL A 363 21.46 5.48 17.41
CA VAL A 363 22.64 6.09 18.02
C VAL A 363 22.69 7.54 17.58
N GLU A 364 22.82 8.46 18.53
CA GLU A 364 22.97 9.88 18.26
C GLU A 364 24.37 10.35 18.66
N LYS A 365 24.82 11.43 18.00
CA LYS A 365 26.09 12.08 18.31
C LYS A 365 25.82 13.23 19.29
N GLN A 366 26.51 13.21 20.42
CA GLN A 366 26.40 14.23 21.45
C GLN A 366 27.21 15.49 21.08
N GLU A 367 26.92 16.61 21.73
CA GLU A 367 27.65 17.88 21.54
C GLU A 367 29.16 17.75 21.79
N ASP A 368 29.57 16.88 22.72
CA ASP A 368 30.97 16.62 23.06
C ASP A 368 31.68 15.68 22.05
N GLY A 369 30.97 15.23 21.01
CA GLY A 369 31.44 14.31 19.99
C GLY A 369 31.37 12.83 20.36
N SER A 370 30.89 12.48 21.55
CA SER A 370 30.62 11.09 21.95
C SER A 370 29.32 10.58 21.31
N TYR A 371 29.07 9.27 21.44
CA TYR A 371 27.85 8.62 20.94
C TYR A 371 27.06 8.02 22.09
N ALA A 372 25.74 8.15 22.02
CA ALA A 372 24.82 7.56 22.99
C ALA A 372 23.69 6.82 22.28
N ASN A 373 23.16 5.79 22.96
CA ASN A 373 21.90 5.18 22.53
C ASN A 373 20.76 6.15 22.81
N ALA A 374 19.91 6.33 21.81
CA ALA A 374 18.70 7.13 21.88
C ALA A 374 17.49 6.31 21.42
N SER A 375 16.31 6.78 21.80
CA SER A 375 15.05 6.17 21.36
C SER A 375 13.98 7.22 21.16
N LYS A 376 13.10 6.98 20.19
CA LYS A 376 11.95 7.84 19.91
C LYS A 376 10.72 6.99 19.63
N SER A 377 9.54 7.48 20.03
CA SER A 377 8.27 6.90 19.59
C SER A 377 8.01 7.36 18.15
N ILE A 378 7.80 6.41 17.25
CA ILE A 378 7.43 6.67 15.85
C ILE A 378 6.15 5.92 15.54
N ARG A 379 5.32 6.46 14.65
CA ARG A 379 4.08 5.79 14.26
C ARG A 379 4.37 4.41 13.68
N ALA A 380 3.57 3.41 14.07
CA ALA A 380 3.74 2.05 13.56
C ALA A 380 3.37 1.93 12.07
N SER A 381 2.31 2.61 11.63
CA SER A 381 1.95 2.68 10.21
C SER A 381 2.76 3.80 9.54
N GLN A 382 3.60 3.42 8.57
CA GLN A 382 4.53 4.34 7.92
C GLN A 382 4.44 4.32 6.38
N GLY A 383 3.55 3.49 5.81
CA GLY A 383 3.39 3.38 4.36
C GLY A 383 1.95 3.05 3.95
N VAL A 384 1.54 3.55 2.78
CA VAL A 384 0.25 3.27 2.14
C VAL A 384 0.49 2.96 0.67
N MET A 385 -0.19 1.94 0.14
CA MET A 385 -0.24 1.70 -1.30
C MET A 385 -1.64 2.02 -1.82
N THR A 386 -1.73 2.93 -2.79
CA THR A 386 -3.00 3.34 -3.37
C THR A 386 -3.59 2.26 -4.27
N SER A 387 -4.86 2.36 -4.62
CA SER A 387 -5.54 1.41 -5.50
C SER A 387 -5.47 1.79 -6.98
N PHE A 388 -5.86 0.85 -7.84
CA PHE A 388 -6.01 1.11 -9.26
C PHE A 388 -7.34 1.77 -9.64
N ASN A 389 -8.41 1.54 -8.88
CA ASN A 389 -9.72 2.06 -9.22
C ASN A 389 -9.79 3.57 -9.01
N ARG A 390 -10.89 4.16 -9.49
CA ARG A 390 -11.24 5.54 -9.22
C ARG A 390 -12.16 5.63 -8.00
N ALA A 391 -12.06 6.74 -7.29
CA ALA A 391 -13.03 7.25 -6.34
C ALA A 391 -13.87 8.29 -7.10
N GLY A 392 -15.14 7.94 -7.40
CA GLY A 392 -15.87 8.68 -8.44
C GLY A 392 -15.14 8.62 -9.79
N ALA A 393 -14.87 9.78 -10.39
CA ALA A 393 -14.13 9.87 -11.64
C ALA A 393 -12.60 9.99 -11.46
N THR A 394 -12.12 10.36 -10.28
CA THR A 394 -10.69 10.60 -10.00
C THR A 394 -9.99 9.30 -9.61
N TRP A 395 -8.81 9.04 -10.17
CA TRP A 395 -8.02 7.87 -9.75
C TRP A 395 -7.66 7.99 -8.26
N ALA A 396 -7.87 6.93 -7.48
CA ALA A 396 -7.75 6.99 -6.02
C ALA A 396 -6.37 7.45 -5.51
N GLY A 397 -5.29 7.13 -6.24
CA GLY A 397 -3.95 7.62 -5.89
C GLY A 397 -3.62 9.04 -6.33
N GLY A 398 -4.54 9.68 -7.05
CA GLY A 398 -4.48 11.06 -7.49
C GLY A 398 -5.63 11.91 -6.96
N ASP A 399 -6.38 11.44 -5.97
CA ASP A 399 -7.52 12.15 -5.38
C ASP A 399 -7.09 12.96 -4.15
N TYR A 400 -7.18 14.30 -4.24
CA TYR A 400 -6.70 15.20 -3.19
C TYR A 400 -7.52 15.08 -1.90
N GLY A 401 -8.84 14.89 -2.00
CA GLY A 401 -9.72 14.71 -0.83
C GLY A 401 -9.37 13.45 -0.04
N LEU A 402 -9.12 12.33 -0.73
CA LEU A 402 -8.72 11.07 -0.13
C LEU A 402 -7.29 11.10 0.41
N ILE A 403 -6.33 11.55 -0.41
CA ILE A 403 -4.91 11.49 -0.07
C ILE A 403 -4.51 12.62 0.87
N THR A 404 -4.80 13.87 0.55
CA THR A 404 -4.44 15.01 1.40
C THR A 404 -5.51 15.31 2.45
N GLY A 405 -6.79 15.42 2.06
CA GLY A 405 -7.88 15.74 2.98
C GLY A 405 -7.99 14.76 4.15
N ILE A 406 -8.19 13.48 3.85
CA ILE A 406 -8.34 12.44 4.88
C ILE A 406 -6.98 11.95 5.38
N LEU A 407 -6.15 11.39 4.51
CA LEU A 407 -4.95 10.66 4.94
C LEU A 407 -3.87 11.61 5.52
N ARG A 408 -3.49 12.69 4.81
CA ARG A 408 -2.47 13.63 5.32
C ARG A 408 -3.00 14.51 6.44
N ASN A 409 -4.16 15.15 6.28
CA ASN A 409 -4.62 16.18 7.21
C ASN A 409 -5.39 15.58 8.38
N GLU A 410 -6.52 14.90 8.14
CA GLU A 410 -7.33 14.35 9.23
C GLU A 410 -6.57 13.29 10.03
N TRP A 411 -5.86 12.36 9.38
CA TRP A 411 -5.10 11.30 10.07
C TRP A 411 -3.63 11.67 10.36
N ALA A 412 -3.20 12.89 10.02
CA ALA A 412 -1.84 13.39 10.23
C ALA A 412 -0.75 12.42 9.73
N PHE A 413 -0.88 11.86 8.53
CA PHE A 413 0.04 10.84 8.02
C PHE A 413 1.25 11.45 7.29
N ASP A 414 2.45 11.26 7.85
CA ASP A 414 3.72 11.76 7.28
C ASP A 414 4.54 10.67 6.57
N GLY A 415 4.02 9.44 6.51
CA GLY A 415 4.71 8.31 5.90
C GLY A 415 4.66 8.32 4.37
N ILE A 416 5.22 7.28 3.75
CA ILE A 416 5.25 7.15 2.30
C ILE A 416 3.91 6.70 1.72
N VAL A 417 3.47 7.30 0.62
CA VAL A 417 2.33 6.86 -0.19
C VAL A 417 2.83 6.48 -1.57
N MET A 418 2.62 5.22 -1.93
CA MET A 418 3.05 4.63 -3.19
C MET A 418 1.85 4.25 -4.05
N THR A 419 1.97 4.30 -5.37
CA THR A 419 0.94 3.73 -6.26
C THR A 419 0.86 2.20 -6.15
N ASP A 420 -0.27 1.58 -6.52
CA ASP A 420 -0.21 0.19 -6.99
C ASP A 420 0.67 0.11 -8.26
N ASN A 421 0.93 -1.10 -8.76
CA ASN A 421 1.84 -1.36 -9.86
C ASN A 421 1.49 -0.56 -11.14
N ALA A 422 2.23 0.53 -11.40
CA ALA A 422 1.93 1.49 -12.45
C ALA A 422 2.23 0.99 -13.88
N ASN A 423 2.53 -0.30 -14.06
CA ASN A 423 2.78 -0.91 -15.36
C ASN A 423 1.50 -1.22 -16.15
N THR A 424 0.40 -0.54 -15.86
CA THR A 424 -0.90 -0.73 -16.52
C THR A 424 -1.62 0.59 -16.82
N GLY A 425 -2.64 0.57 -17.70
CA GLY A 425 -3.47 1.72 -18.07
C GLY A 425 -2.68 2.93 -18.59
N VAL A 426 -3.23 4.14 -18.56
CA VAL A 426 -2.49 5.43 -18.51
C VAL A 426 -2.97 6.37 -17.40
N PHE A 427 -3.95 5.93 -16.61
CA PHE A 427 -4.69 6.73 -15.62
C PHE A 427 -3.95 7.02 -14.31
N MET A 428 -2.86 6.31 -14.05
CA MET A 428 -2.01 6.59 -12.88
C MET A 428 -0.93 7.59 -13.32
N ASP A 429 -1.24 8.89 -13.31
CA ASP A 429 -0.30 9.97 -13.67
C ASP A 429 0.58 10.38 -12.48
N GLY A 430 1.86 10.66 -12.74
CA GLY A 430 2.82 11.01 -11.69
C GLY A 430 2.65 12.43 -11.16
N TYR A 431 2.24 13.39 -11.99
CA TYR A 431 2.03 14.76 -11.53
C TYR A 431 0.77 14.83 -10.67
N GLN A 432 -0.35 14.29 -11.16
CA GLN A 432 -1.60 14.17 -10.40
C GLN A 432 -1.37 13.49 -9.04
N MET A 433 -0.57 12.42 -9.00
CA MET A 433 -0.17 11.73 -7.76
C MET A 433 0.53 12.67 -6.77
N THR A 434 1.59 13.37 -7.20
CA THR A 434 2.35 14.27 -6.32
C THR A 434 1.53 15.48 -5.88
N GLU A 435 0.69 16.03 -6.77
CA GLU A 435 -0.23 17.13 -6.49
C GLU A 435 -1.29 16.73 -5.46
N ALA A 436 -1.83 15.50 -5.54
CA ALA A 436 -2.74 14.95 -4.56
C ALA A 436 -2.09 14.68 -3.19
N GLY A 437 -0.75 14.67 -3.11
CA GLY A 437 0.02 14.40 -1.90
C GLY A 437 0.48 12.95 -1.72
N ALA A 438 0.51 12.15 -2.80
CA ALA A 438 1.18 10.86 -2.84
C ALA A 438 2.61 10.99 -3.37
N ASP A 439 3.47 10.00 -3.13
CA ASP A 439 4.92 10.25 -3.16
C ASP A 439 5.68 9.52 -4.27
N VAL A 440 5.43 8.23 -4.49
CA VAL A 440 6.24 7.41 -5.42
C VAL A 440 5.43 6.42 -6.25
N LYS A 441 5.94 6.07 -7.42
CA LYS A 441 5.34 5.09 -8.31
C LYS A 441 5.98 3.71 -8.19
N LEU A 442 5.14 2.69 -8.07
CA LEU A 442 5.56 1.29 -8.14
C LEU A 442 5.75 0.89 -9.61
N THR A 443 6.88 1.26 -10.18
CA THR A 443 7.32 0.78 -11.50
C THR A 443 8.84 0.83 -11.61
N SER A 444 9.43 -0.15 -12.29
CA SER A 444 10.85 -0.11 -12.68
C SER A 444 11.00 0.28 -14.17
N LEU A 445 9.92 0.69 -14.82
CA LEU A 445 9.87 1.01 -16.25
C LEU A 445 9.70 2.53 -16.42
N PRO A 446 10.71 3.26 -16.92
CA PRO A 446 10.59 4.70 -17.15
C PRO A 446 9.40 5.09 -18.05
N ALA A 447 9.01 4.22 -18.99
CA ALA A 447 7.83 4.44 -19.84
C ALA A 447 6.50 4.39 -19.07
N SER A 448 6.46 3.69 -17.94
CA SER A 448 5.30 3.57 -17.05
C SER A 448 5.32 4.60 -15.92
N ALA A 449 6.43 5.34 -15.75
CA ALA A 449 6.52 6.43 -14.79
C ALA A 449 5.45 7.50 -15.05
N ARG A 450 5.18 7.83 -16.33
CA ARG A 450 4.15 8.83 -16.72
C ARG A 450 4.18 10.06 -15.81
N TYR A 451 5.39 10.55 -15.61
CA TYR A 451 5.65 11.65 -14.71
C TYR A 451 6.39 12.69 -15.52
N ASN A 452 5.66 13.72 -15.96
CA ASN A 452 6.24 14.82 -16.70
C ASN A 452 6.96 15.77 -15.73
N PHE A 453 8.10 15.32 -15.19
CA PHE A 453 8.89 16.09 -14.25
C PHE A 453 9.63 17.23 -14.95
N ASP A 454 9.02 18.41 -14.98
CA ASP A 454 9.72 19.64 -15.35
C ASP A 454 10.50 20.18 -14.15
N LYS A 455 11.79 19.89 -14.11
CA LYS A 455 12.70 20.35 -13.04
C LYS A 455 12.82 21.88 -12.94
N SER A 456 12.32 22.63 -13.91
CA SER A 456 12.32 24.10 -13.92
C SER A 456 10.98 24.72 -13.54
N ASP A 457 9.94 23.91 -13.36
CA ASP A 457 8.62 24.37 -12.95
C ASP A 457 8.52 24.43 -11.40
N PRO A 458 8.20 25.60 -10.81
CA PRO A 458 8.12 25.78 -9.36
C PRO A 458 7.12 24.84 -8.67
N ALA A 459 5.95 24.60 -9.27
CA ALA A 459 4.92 23.73 -8.68
C ALA A 459 5.35 22.26 -8.71
N THR A 460 5.89 21.80 -9.84
CA THR A 460 6.47 20.46 -9.97
C THR A 460 7.57 20.22 -8.94
N TYR A 461 8.48 21.20 -8.76
CA TYR A 461 9.52 21.11 -7.73
C TYR A 461 8.94 21.07 -6.31
N TYR A 462 7.97 21.93 -6.00
CA TYR A 462 7.32 21.97 -4.69
C TYR A 462 6.75 20.61 -4.31
N TYR A 463 5.90 20.02 -5.15
CA TYR A 463 5.28 18.72 -4.86
C TYR A 463 6.30 17.59 -4.83
N ALA A 464 7.28 17.60 -5.73
CA ALA A 464 8.35 16.61 -5.72
C ALA A 464 9.19 16.66 -4.43
N ARG A 465 9.45 17.87 -3.92
CA ARG A 465 10.19 18.07 -2.67
C ARG A 465 9.39 17.55 -1.47
N GLN A 466 8.08 17.79 -1.41
CA GLN A 466 7.22 17.22 -0.36
C GLN A 466 7.19 15.68 -0.41
N ALA A 467 7.10 15.10 -1.61
CA ALA A 467 7.17 13.65 -1.80
C ALA A 467 8.49 13.07 -1.29
N MET A 468 9.62 13.68 -1.67
CA MET A 468 10.95 13.25 -1.22
C MET A 468 11.12 13.34 0.29
N HIS A 469 10.57 14.38 0.92
CA HIS A 469 10.63 14.52 2.36
C HIS A 469 10.01 13.32 3.08
N ARG A 470 8.81 12.90 2.70
CA ARG A 470 8.10 11.76 3.31
C ARG A 470 8.77 10.42 3.02
N VAL A 471 9.31 10.25 1.82
CA VAL A 471 10.12 9.08 1.45
C VAL A 471 11.34 8.96 2.35
N LEU A 472 12.12 10.03 2.47
CA LEU A 472 13.34 10.05 3.27
C LEU A 472 13.05 9.97 4.77
N TYR A 473 11.99 10.61 5.26
CA TYR A 473 11.53 10.51 6.64
C TYR A 473 11.17 9.07 7.02
N THR A 474 10.44 8.38 6.15
CA THR A 474 10.07 6.96 6.36
C THR A 474 11.32 6.09 6.43
N ILE A 475 12.25 6.24 5.48
CA ILE A 475 13.46 5.41 5.40
C ILE A 475 14.44 5.70 6.54
N ALA A 476 14.63 6.98 6.90
CA ALA A 476 15.49 7.38 8.01
C ALA A 476 15.09 6.70 9.32
N ASN A 477 13.78 6.58 9.52
CA ASN A 477 13.14 6.05 10.72
C ASN A 477 12.72 4.58 10.60
N SER A 478 13.30 3.83 9.66
CA SER A 478 13.06 2.39 9.51
C SER A 478 14.30 1.54 9.76
N LYS A 479 14.16 0.23 9.58
CA LYS A 479 15.27 -0.72 9.63
C LYS A 479 16.29 -0.52 8.51
N SER A 480 15.97 0.20 7.44
CA SER A 480 16.91 0.49 6.34
C SER A 480 18.18 1.18 6.84
N MET A 481 18.06 1.98 7.90
CA MET A 481 19.19 2.67 8.52
C MET A 481 19.76 1.94 9.74
N ASN A 482 19.35 0.69 10.00
CA ASN A 482 19.95 -0.09 11.08
C ASN A 482 21.44 -0.36 10.79
N SER A 483 22.26 -0.27 11.84
CA SER A 483 23.73 -0.35 11.79
C SER A 483 24.44 0.91 11.28
N ALA A 484 23.70 1.92 10.80
CA ALA A 484 24.26 3.25 10.57
C ALA A 484 24.23 4.05 11.88
N MET A 485 25.26 4.88 12.05
CA MET A 485 25.41 5.88 13.12
C MET A 485 25.90 7.20 12.51
N PRO A 486 25.69 8.37 13.13
CA PRO A 486 26.16 9.63 12.57
C PRO A 486 27.64 9.58 12.20
N GLY A 487 27.99 10.03 10.99
CA GLY A 487 29.34 9.92 10.42
C GLY A 487 29.65 8.58 9.73
N SER A 488 28.70 7.64 9.68
CA SER A 488 28.81 6.47 8.79
C SER A 488 28.84 6.93 7.34
N GLN A 489 29.61 6.23 6.52
CA GLN A 489 29.56 6.38 5.07
C GLN A 489 28.89 5.16 4.45
N ILE A 490 27.76 5.35 3.79
CA ILE A 490 27.08 4.31 3.03
C ILE A 490 27.49 4.46 1.56
N LYS A 491 28.03 3.38 0.98
CA LYS A 491 28.45 3.37 -0.42
C LYS A 491 27.82 2.20 -1.14
N ASP A 492 27.24 2.48 -2.30
CA ASP A 492 26.69 1.43 -3.14
C ASP A 492 27.76 0.51 -3.74
N GLY A 493 27.36 -0.74 -4.00
CA GLY A 493 28.16 -1.75 -4.67
C GLY A 493 28.85 -2.77 -3.77
N MET A 494 29.55 -3.71 -4.41
CA MET A 494 30.18 -4.84 -3.71
C MET A 494 31.27 -4.37 -2.73
N ARG A 495 31.20 -4.91 -1.51
CA ARG A 495 32.28 -4.80 -0.54
C ARG A 495 33.58 -5.36 -1.12
N ILE A 496 34.72 -4.81 -0.72
CA ILE A 496 36.04 -5.28 -1.15
C ILE A 496 36.20 -6.79 -0.87
N SER A 497 35.69 -7.26 0.27
CA SER A 497 35.69 -8.69 0.61
C SER A 497 34.96 -9.55 -0.41
N ASP A 498 33.84 -9.08 -0.95
CA ASP A 498 33.03 -9.85 -1.90
C ASP A 498 33.62 -9.79 -3.30
N LYS A 499 34.24 -8.67 -3.69
CA LYS A 499 35.08 -8.59 -4.89
C LYS A 499 36.24 -9.60 -4.82
N ILE A 500 36.85 -9.77 -3.64
CA ILE A 500 37.91 -10.77 -3.43
C ILE A 500 37.36 -12.20 -3.53
N LYS A 501 36.21 -12.50 -2.88
CA LYS A 501 35.56 -13.82 -2.98
C LYS A 501 35.21 -14.15 -4.44
N LEU A 502 34.58 -13.23 -5.15
CA LEU A 502 34.24 -13.40 -6.56
C LEU A 502 35.50 -13.66 -7.41
N ALA A 503 36.59 -12.93 -7.17
CA ALA A 503 37.86 -13.17 -7.86
C ALA A 503 38.41 -14.58 -7.57
N ILE A 504 38.33 -15.04 -6.31
CA ILE A 504 38.72 -16.40 -5.92
C ILE A 504 37.87 -17.44 -6.65
N ASP A 505 36.55 -17.27 -6.68
CA ASP A 505 35.61 -18.19 -7.34
C ASP A 505 35.87 -18.27 -8.85
N ILE A 506 36.12 -17.12 -9.50
CA ILE A 506 36.51 -17.06 -10.91
C ILE A 506 37.81 -17.83 -11.15
N ILE A 507 38.84 -17.64 -10.31
CA ILE A 507 40.12 -18.33 -10.43
C ILE A 507 39.93 -19.85 -10.31
N PHE A 508 39.19 -20.33 -9.30
CA PHE A 508 38.92 -21.75 -9.14
C PHE A 508 38.08 -22.32 -10.30
N GLY A 509 37.08 -21.58 -10.77
CA GLY A 509 36.32 -21.94 -11.97
C GLY A 509 37.20 -22.10 -13.20
N LEU A 510 38.11 -21.14 -13.45
CA LEU A 510 39.07 -21.22 -14.56
C LEU A 510 40.05 -22.39 -14.41
N LEU A 511 40.50 -22.70 -13.19
CA LEU A 511 41.36 -23.87 -12.92
C LEU A 511 40.63 -25.18 -13.21
N ILE A 512 39.34 -25.29 -12.84
CA ILE A 512 38.51 -26.46 -13.17
C ILE A 512 38.38 -26.60 -14.70
N VAL A 513 38.08 -25.51 -15.41
CA VAL A 513 38.00 -25.51 -16.89
C VAL A 513 39.32 -25.93 -17.51
N LEU A 514 40.46 -25.43 -17.00
CA LEU A 514 41.79 -25.80 -17.47
C LEU A 514 42.08 -27.29 -17.26
N GLU A 515 41.69 -27.86 -16.12
CA GLU A 515 41.87 -29.30 -15.84
C GLU A 515 40.96 -30.16 -16.71
N VAL A 516 39.69 -29.76 -16.92
CA VAL A 516 38.79 -30.43 -17.88
C VAL A 516 39.36 -30.37 -19.29
N TYR A 517 39.90 -29.23 -19.70
CA TYR A 517 40.56 -29.06 -21.00
C TYR A 517 41.80 -29.96 -21.12
N ARG A 518 42.63 -30.05 -20.07
CA ARG A 518 43.81 -30.94 -20.03
C ARG A 518 43.39 -32.41 -20.16
N ILE A 519 42.37 -32.85 -19.41
CA ILE A 519 41.79 -34.19 -19.53
C ILE A 519 41.33 -34.42 -20.98
N PHE A 520 40.52 -33.53 -21.54
CA PHE A 520 40.03 -33.67 -22.91
C PHE A 520 41.17 -33.74 -23.94
N ARG A 521 42.23 -32.94 -23.77
CA ARG A 521 43.41 -32.94 -24.64
C ARG A 521 44.25 -34.21 -24.49
N LEU A 522 44.38 -34.76 -23.27
CA LEU A 522 45.07 -36.01 -22.99
C LEU A 522 44.29 -37.23 -23.51
N PHE A 523 42.96 -37.17 -23.51
CA PHE A 523 42.09 -38.23 -24.02
C PHE A 523 41.81 -38.15 -25.54
N ARG A 524 42.17 -37.05 -26.22
CA ARG A 524 42.17 -37.00 -27.69
C ARG A 524 43.20 -38.00 -28.24
N PRO A 525 42.77 -39.06 -28.95
CA PRO A 525 43.71 -40.04 -29.49
C PRO A 525 44.65 -39.35 -30.48
N THR A 526 45.96 -39.50 -30.29
CA THR A 526 46.93 -39.03 -31.29
C THR A 526 46.63 -39.65 -32.66
N LYS A 527 46.95 -38.96 -33.76
CA LYS A 527 46.74 -39.50 -35.13
C LYS A 527 47.29 -40.93 -35.27
N LYS A 528 48.41 -41.23 -34.60
CA LYS A 528 49.01 -42.57 -34.53
C LYS A 528 48.15 -43.59 -33.78
N LYS A 529 47.52 -43.21 -32.65
CA LYS A 529 46.60 -44.07 -31.88
C LYS A 529 45.29 -44.28 -32.64
N LEU A 530 44.78 -43.25 -33.31
CA LEU A 530 43.60 -43.33 -34.18
C LEU A 530 43.84 -44.27 -35.38
N ALA A 531 44.97 -44.13 -36.07
CA ALA A 531 45.37 -45.03 -37.16
C ALA A 531 45.52 -46.48 -36.69
N LYS A 532 46.07 -46.69 -35.48
CA LYS A 532 46.21 -48.04 -34.89
C LYS A 532 44.85 -48.67 -34.54
N LEU A 533 43.89 -47.85 -34.09
CA LEU A 533 42.52 -48.28 -33.81
C LEU A 533 41.75 -48.59 -35.10
N LEU A 534 41.90 -47.76 -36.14
CA LEU A 534 41.32 -48.00 -37.47
C LEU A 534 41.88 -49.28 -38.11
N ALA A 535 43.20 -49.46 -38.12
CA ALA A 535 43.83 -50.68 -38.65
C ALA A 535 43.39 -51.94 -37.87
N LYS A 536 43.15 -51.82 -36.56
CA LYS A 536 42.63 -52.92 -35.73
C LYS A 536 41.15 -53.21 -36.05
N ALA A 537 40.35 -52.18 -36.34
CA ALA A 537 38.96 -52.32 -36.77
C ALA A 537 38.86 -52.95 -38.16
N GLU A 538 39.68 -52.53 -39.12
CA GLU A 538 39.79 -53.11 -40.47
C GLU A 538 40.20 -54.59 -40.41
N LYS A 539 41.23 -54.94 -39.62
CA LYS A 539 41.61 -56.34 -39.40
C LYS A 539 40.48 -57.18 -38.79
N LYS A 540 39.67 -56.60 -37.91
CA LYS A 540 38.52 -57.28 -37.29
C LYS A 540 37.36 -57.44 -38.28
N ALA A 541 37.15 -56.49 -39.18
CA ALA A 541 36.17 -56.57 -40.26
C ALA A 541 36.57 -57.63 -41.30
N GLN A 542 37.85 -57.66 -41.70
CA GLN A 542 38.38 -58.69 -42.61
C GLN A 542 38.25 -60.11 -42.03
N LYS A 543 38.50 -60.28 -40.72
CA LYS A 543 38.28 -61.55 -40.01
C LYS A 543 36.81 -61.97 -39.86
N LYS A 544 35.85 -61.09 -40.16
CA LYS A 544 34.41 -61.41 -40.18
C LYS A 544 33.89 -61.74 -41.58
N GLN A 545 34.69 -61.52 -42.63
CA GLN A 545 34.35 -61.82 -44.03
C GLN A 545 35.08 -63.07 -44.58
N MET A 546 35.98 -63.66 -43.78
CA MET A 546 36.42 -65.05 -43.87
C MET A 546 35.64 -65.87 -42.85
#